data_AF-A0A974UJQ3-F1
#
_entry.id   AF-A0A974UJQ3-F1
#
_cell.length_a   1.000
_cell.length_b   1.000
_cell.length_c   1.000
_cell.angle_alpha   90.00
_cell.angle_beta   90.00
_cell.angle_gamma   90.00
#
_symmetry.space_group_name_H-M   'P 1'
#
loop_
_entity.id
_entity.type
_entity.pdbx_description
1 polymer ?
#
loop_
_entity_poly.entity_id
_entity_poly.type
_entity_poly.pdbx_seq_one_letter_code
_entity_poly.pdbx_strand_id
1 'polypeptide(L)'
;MNQNRTERIRENNAETITWILGTKGEAKEKIKSYIMEHGIKAFLLHHNQLELATEEHEKIGVFKRVIKTFDGDIETINFGDMDEGC
;
A
#
# COMPACT_ATOMS: atom_id res chain seq x y z
N MET A 1 6.32 -4.13 21.06
CA MET A 1 7.53 -4.10 20.23
C MET A 1 7.49 -2.87 19.34
N ASN A 2 8.47 -1.97 19.50
CA ASN A 2 8.96 -0.94 18.57
C ASN A 2 7.96 -0.22 17.60
N GLN A 3 7.07 0.66 18.10
CA GLN A 3 6.23 1.54 17.27
C GLN A 3 7.03 2.29 16.19
N ASN A 4 8.24 2.76 16.54
CA ASN A 4 9.18 3.41 15.60
C ASN A 4 9.61 2.51 14.43
N ARG A 5 9.64 1.18 14.62
CA ARG A 5 9.97 0.23 13.55
C ARG A 5 8.80 0.08 12.58
N THR A 6 7.58 -0.07 13.11
CA THR A 6 6.36 -0.22 12.30
C THR A 6 6.12 1.04 11.48
N GLU A 7 6.24 2.21 12.09
CA GLU A 7 6.12 3.50 11.39
C GLU A 7 7.14 3.64 10.27
N ARG A 8 8.42 3.31 10.53
CA ARG A 8 9.47 3.34 9.51
C ARG A 8 9.25 2.33 8.38
N ILE A 9 8.73 1.14 8.68
CA ILE A 9 8.37 0.15 7.65
C ILE A 9 7.24 0.71 6.78
N ARG A 10 6.20 1.27 7.39
CA ARG A 10 5.08 1.88 6.66
C ARG A 10 5.53 3.06 5.81
N GLU A 11 6.42 3.91 6.31
CA GLU A 11 6.95 5.05 5.56
C GLU A 11 7.77 4.58 4.35
N ASN A 12 8.64 3.59 4.54
CA ASN A 12 9.40 2.98 3.44
C ASN A 12 8.47 2.32 2.41
N ASN A 13 7.43 1.62 2.87
CA ASN A 13 6.42 0.99 2.01
C ASN A 13 5.68 2.06 1.20
N ALA A 14 5.25 3.14 1.85
CA ALA A 14 4.54 4.24 1.22
C ALA A 14 5.38 4.96 0.15
N GLU A 15 6.66 5.22 0.44
CA GLU A 15 7.58 5.80 -0.54
C GLU A 15 7.85 4.83 -1.71
N THR A 16 8.09 3.56 -1.41
CA THR A 16 8.35 2.54 -2.44
C THR A 16 7.15 2.39 -3.38
N ILE A 17 5.95 2.29 -2.83
CA ILE A 17 4.71 2.17 -3.62
C ILE A 17 4.48 3.40 -4.47
N THR A 18 4.59 4.59 -3.91
CA THR A 18 4.34 5.83 -4.67
C THR A 18 5.40 6.06 -5.74
N TRP A 19 6.63 5.59 -5.53
CA TRP A 19 7.68 5.54 -6.54
C TRP A 19 7.39 4.55 -7.67
N ILE A 20 7.03 3.29 -7.35
CA ILE A 20 6.69 2.26 -8.35
C ILE A 20 5.52 2.72 -9.24
N LEU A 21 4.49 3.30 -8.62
CA LEU A 21 3.31 3.79 -9.33
C LEU A 21 3.58 5.10 -10.12
N GLY A 22 4.71 5.77 -9.88
CA GLY A 22 5.01 7.06 -10.48
C GLY A 22 4.03 8.18 -10.07
N THR A 23 3.33 8.01 -8.95
CA THR A 23 2.34 8.96 -8.43
C THR A 23 3.00 10.25 -7.94
N LYS A 24 2.33 11.39 -8.13
CA LYS A 24 2.81 12.72 -7.74
C LYS A 24 1.70 13.57 -7.16
N GLY A 25 2.06 14.67 -6.51
CA GLY A 25 1.11 15.65 -5.97
C GLY A 25 0.11 15.03 -5.00
N GLU A 26 -1.14 15.44 -5.11
CA GLU A 26 -2.22 15.02 -4.20
C GLU A 26 -2.42 13.49 -4.15
N ALA A 27 -2.30 12.80 -5.29
CA ALA A 27 -2.45 11.34 -5.34
C ALA A 27 -1.35 10.63 -4.53
N LYS A 28 -0.10 11.14 -4.61
CA LYS A 28 1.02 10.62 -3.81
C LYS A 28 0.73 10.78 -2.31
N GLU A 29 0.25 11.94 -1.89
CA GLU A 29 -0.06 12.20 -0.48
C GLU A 29 -1.23 11.33 0.02
N LYS A 30 -2.32 11.22 -0.75
CA LYS A 30 -3.46 10.35 -0.41
C LYS A 30 -3.05 8.89 -0.23
N ILE A 31 -2.24 8.35 -1.14
CA ILE A 31 -1.73 6.97 -1.06
C ILE A 31 -0.82 6.80 0.15
N LYS A 32 0.10 7.75 0.38
CA LYS A 32 1.01 7.71 1.54
C LYS A 32 0.25 7.70 2.86
N SER A 33 -0.67 8.65 3.05
CA SER A 33 -1.47 8.74 4.27
C SER A 33 -2.22 7.44 4.54
N TYR A 34 -2.83 6.85 3.52
CA TYR A 34 -3.56 5.58 3.66
C TYR A 34 -2.65 4.42 4.07
N ILE A 35 -1.46 4.29 3.46
CA ILE A 35 -0.50 3.23 3.82
C ILE A 35 0.07 3.45 5.23
N MET A 36 0.33 4.69 5.61
CA MET A 36 0.78 5.01 6.97
C MET A 36 -0.25 4.64 8.03
N GLU A 37 -1.53 4.90 7.76
CA GLU A 37 -2.62 4.62 8.70
C GLU A 37 -2.99 3.13 8.73
N HIS A 38 -3.15 2.51 7.57
CA HIS A 38 -3.77 1.19 7.42
C HIS A 38 -2.82 0.08 6.93
N GLY A 39 -1.61 0.43 6.49
CA GLY A 39 -0.63 -0.52 5.96
C GLY A 39 -0.82 -0.86 4.47
N ILE A 40 0.17 -1.55 3.90
CA ILE A 40 0.20 -1.83 2.45
C ILE A 40 -0.88 -2.83 2.02
N LYS A 41 -1.20 -3.80 2.88
CA LYS A 41 -2.21 -4.82 2.59
C LYS A 41 -3.59 -4.19 2.42
N ALA A 42 -3.98 -3.33 3.37
CA ALA A 42 -5.24 -2.61 3.30
C ALA A 42 -5.30 -1.72 2.04
N PHE A 43 -4.20 -1.03 1.72
CA PHE A 43 -4.11 -0.24 0.50
C PHE A 43 -4.38 -1.09 -0.76
N LEU A 44 -3.71 -2.24 -0.91
CA LEU A 44 -3.90 -3.10 -2.08
C LEU A 44 -5.31 -3.72 -2.17
N LEU A 45 -5.97 -3.95 -1.04
CA LEU A 45 -7.33 -4.50 -0.99
C LEU A 45 -8.40 -3.44 -1.24
N HIS A 46 -8.19 -2.21 -0.77
CA HIS A 46 -9.22 -1.18 -0.64
C HIS A 46 -8.87 0.16 -1.31
N HIS A 47 -7.89 0.19 -2.22
CA HIS A 47 -7.52 1.41 -2.94
C HIS A 47 -8.67 2.10 -3.69
N ASN A 48 -9.75 1.38 -4.01
CA ASN A 48 -10.95 1.94 -4.64
C ASN A 48 -11.77 2.85 -3.71
N GLN A 49 -11.48 2.86 -2.42
CA GLN A 49 -12.05 3.79 -1.45
C GLN A 49 -11.34 5.16 -1.47
N LEU A 50 -10.14 5.23 -2.05
CA LEU A 50 -9.42 6.49 -2.22
C LEU A 50 -10.00 7.28 -3.37
N GLU A 51 -10.22 8.58 -3.15
CA GLU A 51 -10.60 9.50 -4.22
C GLU A 51 -9.36 9.85 -5.06
N LEU A 52 -9.09 9.02 -6.07
CA LEU A 52 -8.01 9.16 -7.03
C LEU A 52 -8.56 9.24 -8.46
N ALA A 53 -7.74 9.75 -9.38
CA ALA A 53 -8.06 9.68 -10.80
C ALA A 53 -8.10 8.22 -11.30
N THR A 54 -8.91 7.94 -12.32
CA THR A 54 -9.02 6.61 -12.93
C THR A 54 -7.67 6.02 -13.32
N GLU A 55 -6.78 6.84 -13.90
CA GLU A 55 -5.42 6.41 -14.29
C GLU A 55 -4.61 5.88 -13.10
N GLU A 56 -4.75 6.49 -11.92
CA GLU A 56 -4.07 6.05 -10.71
C GLU A 56 -4.65 4.73 -10.20
N HIS A 57 -5.97 4.55 -10.26
CA HIS A 57 -6.59 3.26 -9.95
C HIS A 57 -6.16 2.15 -10.93
N GLU A 58 -5.98 2.47 -12.21
CA GLU A 58 -5.47 1.50 -13.19
C GLU A 58 -4.05 1.06 -12.88
N LYS A 59 -3.15 2.00 -12.55
CA LYS A 59 -1.77 1.71 -12.13
C LYS A 59 -1.75 0.81 -10.89
N ILE A 60 -2.56 1.13 -9.88
CA ILE A 60 -2.68 0.31 -8.66
C ILE A 60 -3.23 -1.09 -9.00
N GLY A 61 -4.23 -1.17 -9.88
CA GLY A 61 -4.78 -2.43 -10.34
C GLY A 61 -3.77 -3.31 -11.08
N VAL A 62 -2.91 -2.72 -11.92
CA VAL A 62 -1.78 -3.42 -12.56
C VAL A 62 -0.81 -3.93 -11.51
N PHE A 63 -0.39 -3.07 -10.58
CA PHE A 63 0.54 -3.44 -9.52
C PHE A 63 0.00 -4.58 -8.64
N LYS A 64 -1.27 -4.52 -8.25
CA LYS A 64 -1.99 -5.57 -7.53
C LYS A 64 -1.96 -6.91 -8.27
N ARG A 65 -2.16 -6.90 -9.59
CA ARG A 65 -2.09 -8.12 -10.41
C ARG A 65 -0.67 -8.68 -10.47
N VAL A 66 0.35 -7.82 -10.54
CA VAL A 66 1.76 -8.25 -10.52
C VAL A 66 2.06 -8.98 -9.21
N ILE A 67 1.74 -8.37 -8.06
CA ILE A 67 1.90 -9.03 -6.75
C ILE A 67 1.17 -10.37 -6.72
N LYS A 68 -0.11 -10.40 -7.16
CA LYS A 68 -0.88 -11.65 -7.18
C LYS A 68 -0.26 -12.75 -8.03
N THR A 69 0.44 -12.37 -9.09
CA THR A 69 1.09 -13.31 -10.02
C THR A 69 2.34 -13.93 -9.39
N PHE A 70 3.12 -13.15 -8.64
CA PHE A 70 4.40 -13.60 -8.07
C PHE A 70 4.28 -14.18 -6.65
N ASP A 71 3.47 -13.55 -5.80
CA ASP A 71 3.41 -13.84 -4.36
C ASP A 71 2.08 -14.50 -3.93
N GLY A 72 1.13 -14.67 -4.87
CA GLY A 72 -0.16 -15.29 -4.61
C GLY A 72 -1.20 -14.33 -4.02
N ASP A 73 -2.21 -14.85 -3.32
CA ASP A 73 -3.34 -14.02 -2.94
C ASP A 73 -2.99 -13.02 -1.82
N ILE A 74 -3.25 -11.73 -2.08
CA ILE A 74 -2.94 -10.60 -1.20
C ILE A 74 -3.60 -10.75 0.18
N GLU A 75 -4.77 -11.39 0.25
CA GLU A 75 -5.44 -11.69 1.52
C GLU A 75 -4.61 -12.62 2.43
N THR A 76 -3.73 -13.44 1.84
CA THR A 76 -2.92 -14.45 2.53
C THR A 76 -1.45 -14.05 2.69
N ILE A 77 -0.97 -13.08 1.91
CA ILE A 77 0.41 -12.57 2.03
C ILE A 77 0.60 -11.87 3.38
N ASN A 78 1.70 -12.21 4.06
CA ASN A 78 2.19 -11.48 5.23
C ASN A 78 3.21 -10.43 4.78
N PHE A 79 2.79 -9.16 4.78
CA PHE A 79 3.65 -8.03 4.43
C PHE A 79 4.57 -7.58 5.57
N GLY A 80 4.60 -8.29 6.71
CA GLY A 80 5.39 -7.90 7.88
C GLY A 80 4.82 -6.69 8.63
N ASP A 81 3.63 -6.23 8.25
CA ASP A 81 2.91 -5.08 8.83
C ASP A 81 1.99 -5.48 10.02
N MET A 82 1.91 -6.76 10.40
CA MET A 82 1.10 -7.21 11.53
C MET A 82 1.78 -6.89 12.87
N ASP A 83 1.22 -5.91 13.58
CA ASP A 83 1.00 -6.08 15.02
C ASP A 83 0.03 -7.28 15.16
N GLU A 84 0.55 -8.44 15.55
CA GLU A 84 -0.28 -9.55 16.01
C GLU A 84 -0.97 -9.13 17.31
N GLY A 85 -2.14 -8.51 17.19
CA GLY A 85 -3.08 -8.25 18.27
C GLY A 85 -4.34 -9.08 18.06
N CYS A 86 -4.30 -10.35 18.46
CA CYS A 86 -5.48 -11.10 18.87
C CYS A 86 -5.38 -11.32 20.38
#